data_AF-B5VUK1-F1
#
_entry.id   AF-B5VUK1-F1
#
_cell.length_a   1.000
_cell.length_b   1.000
_cell.length_c   1.000
_cell.angle_alpha   90.00
_cell.angle_beta   90.00
_cell.angle_gamma   90.00
#
_symmetry.space_group_name_H-M   'P 1'
#
loop_
_entity.id
_entity.type
_entity.pdbx_description
1 polymer ?
#
loop_
_entity_poly.entity_id
_entity_poly.type
_entity_poly.pdbx_seq_one_letter_code
_entity_poly.pdbx_strand_id
1 'polypeptide(L)' 'MSRYSLDFRKKIVEAYEKGDTYIRKLAKRFLVSPDTVRRLVKQYRLTGDLSPRKCGTKKKSI' A
#
# COMPACT_ATOMS: atom_id res chain seq x y z
N MET A 1 13.36 -6.71 -1.44
CA MET A 1 12.38 -6.86 -2.53
C MET A 1 10.98 -6.57 -1.97
N SER A 2 10.26 -5.60 -2.54
CA SER A 2 8.87 -5.34 -2.18
C SER A 2 7.97 -6.30 -2.97
N ARG A 3 6.95 -6.89 -2.32
CA ARG A 3 5.98 -7.81 -2.95
C ARG A 3 5.12 -7.15 -4.05
N TYR A 4 5.01 -5.82 -4.01
CA TYR A 4 4.24 -5.04 -4.99
C TYR A 4 5.07 -3.87 -5.51
N SER A 5 5.08 -3.67 -6.82
CA SER A 5 5.68 -2.51 -7.49
C SER A 5 5.01 -1.20 -7.05
N LEU A 6 5.74 -0.08 -7.16
CA LEU A 6 5.20 1.24 -6.81
C LEU A 6 3.96 1.59 -7.64
N ASP A 7 3.98 1.28 -8.92
CA ASP A 7 2.87 1.57 -9.85
C ASP A 7 1.60 0.81 -9.47
N PHE A 8 1.74 -0.43 -9.00
CA PHE A 8 0.60 -1.23 -8.55
C PHE A 8 -0.03 -0.61 -7.29
N ARG A 9 0.79 -0.13 -6.35
CA ARG A 9 0.30 0.54 -5.15
C ARG A 9 -0.38 1.86 -5.48
N LYS A 10 0.19 2.65 -6.40
CA LYS A 10 -0.40 3.90 -6.89
C LYS A 10 -1.78 3.66 -7.52
N LYS A 11 -1.90 2.66 -8.40
CA LYS A 11 -3.18 2.27 -9.01
C LYS A 11 -4.27 1.92 -7.98
N ILE A 12 -3.91 1.23 -6.89
CA ILE A 12 -4.86 0.90 -5.82
C ILE A 12 -5.35 2.18 -5.10
N VAL A 13 -4.45 3.11 -4.82
CA VAL A 13 -4.79 4.36 -4.13
C VAL A 13 -5.58 5.29 -5.02
N GLU A 14 -5.20 5.45 -6.29
CA GLU A 14 -5.96 6.24 -7.26
C GLU A 14 -7.38 5.69 -7.44
N ALA A 15 -7.56 4.36 -7.47
CA ALA A 15 -8.89 3.76 -7.53
C ALA A 15 -9.72 4.07 -6.28
N TYR A 16 -9.07 4.11 -5.11
CA TYR A 16 -9.71 4.49 -3.84
C TYR A 16 -10.12 5.98 -3.84
N GLU A 17 -9.28 6.87 -4.36
CA GLU A 17 -9.58 8.30 -4.45
C GLU A 17 -10.68 8.62 -5.47
N LYS A 18 -10.71 7.88 -6.60
CA LYS A 18 -11.70 8.07 -7.67
C LYS A 18 -13.13 7.64 -7.30
N GLY A 19 -13.35 7.05 -6.12
CA GLY A 19 -14.70 6.80 -5.61
C GLY A 19 -15.05 5.36 -5.25
N ASP A 20 -14.08 4.42 -5.31
CA ASP A 20 -14.28 3.12 -4.67
C ASP A 20 -14.02 3.25 -3.16
N THR A 21 -15.04 3.69 -2.40
CA THR A 21 -14.94 3.90 -0.95
C THR A 21 -14.72 2.60 -0.16
N TYR A 22 -15.10 1.45 -0.75
CA TYR A 22 -15.09 0.16 -0.08
C TYR A 22 -13.76 -0.60 -0.29
N ILE A 23 -12.91 -0.59 0.73
CA ILE A 23 -11.64 -1.34 0.80
C ILE A 23 -11.79 -2.82 0.39
N ARG A 24 -12.88 -3.48 0.81
CA ARG A 24 -13.12 -4.89 0.49
C ARG A 24 -13.47 -5.14 -0.98
N LYS A 25 -14.15 -4.18 -1.63
CA LYS A 25 -14.48 -4.27 -3.06
C LYS A 25 -13.24 -4.07 -3.93
N LEU A 26 -12.41 -3.09 -3.56
CA LEU A 26 -11.10 -2.87 -4.17
C LEU A 26 -10.19 -4.10 -4.02
N ALA A 27 -10.15 -4.68 -2.82
CA ALA A 27 -9.37 -5.88 -2.55
C ALA A 27 -9.73 -7.04 -3.49
N LYS A 28 -11.03 -7.28 -3.71
CA LYS A 28 -11.52 -8.28 -4.66
C LYS A 28 -11.13 -7.95 -6.11
N ARG A 29 -11.25 -6.68 -6.53
CA ARG A 29 -10.93 -6.22 -7.90
C ARG A 29 -9.45 -6.41 -8.25
N PHE A 30 -8.56 -6.14 -7.29
CA PHE A 30 -7.11 -6.26 -7.47
C PHE A 30 -6.55 -7.61 -6.98
N LEU A 31 -7.40 -8.54 -6.55
CA LEU A 31 -7.03 -9.85 -5.99
C LEU A 31 -5.97 -9.75 -4.88
N VAL A 32 -6.11 -8.73 -4.02
CA VAL A 32 -5.22 -8.48 -2.87
C VAL A 32 -5.97 -8.65 -1.57
N SER A 33 -5.23 -8.86 -0.48
CA SER A 33 -5.82 -8.83 0.86
C SER A 33 -6.38 -7.44 1.19
N PRO A 34 -7.56 -7.34 1.83
CA PRO A 34 -8.11 -6.07 2.30
C PRO A 34 -7.18 -5.35 3.29
N ASP A 35 -6.34 -6.08 4.03
CA ASP A 35 -5.38 -5.46 4.95
C ASP A 35 -4.23 -4.78 4.21
N THR A 36 -3.84 -5.30 3.05
CA THR A 36 -2.87 -4.65 2.17
C THR A 36 -3.40 -3.30 1.69
N VAL A 37 -4.65 -3.27 1.20
CA VAL A 37 -5.30 -2.03 0.75
C VAL A 37 -5.42 -1.03 1.91
N ARG A 38 -5.88 -1.50 3.08
CA ARG A 38 -5.99 -0.66 4.29
C ARG A 38 -4.64 -0.05 4.67
N ARG A 39 -3.56 -0.84 4.63
CA ARG A 39 -2.20 -0.38 4.95
C ARG A 39 -1.72 0.67 3.95
N LEU A 40 -1.94 0.47 2.65
CA LEU A 40 -1.56 1.42 1.61
C LEU A 40 -2.31 2.75 1.75
N VAL A 41 -3.62 2.71 1.97
CA VAL A 41 -4.43 3.92 2.19
C VAL A 41 -3.98 4.67 3.44
N LYS A 42 -3.73 3.97 4.56
CA LYS A 42 -3.20 4.59 5.78
C LYS A 42 -1.83 5.23 5.53
N GLN A 43 -0.94 4.54 4.83
CA GLN A 43 0.39 5.06 4.52
C GLN A 43 0.30 6.31 3.64
N TYR A 44 -0.55 6.28 2.61
CA TYR A 44 -0.78 7.42 1.74
C TYR A 44 -1.31 8.64 2.50
N ARG A 45 -2.30 8.46 3.38
CA ARG A 45 -2.84 9.56 4.21
C ARG A 45 -1.83 10.15 5.19
N LEU A 46 -0.91 9.34 5.71
CA LEU A 46 0.07 9.79 6.71
C LEU A 46 1.30 10.46 6.11
N THR A 47 1.76 9.96 4.96
CA THR A 47 3.08 10.29 4.42
C THR A 47 3.03 10.84 3.00
N GLY A 48 1.91 10.72 2.27
CA GLY A 48 1.83 10.96 0.82
C GLY A 48 2.59 9.93 -0.02
N ASP A 49 3.52 9.18 0.59
CA ASP A 49 4.40 8.25 -0.07
C ASP A 49 3.94 6.80 0.00
N LEU A 50 3.97 6.13 -1.16
CA LEU A 50 3.70 4.69 -1.30
C LEU A 50 4.96 3.84 -1.42
N SER A 51 6.12 4.46 -1.19
CA SER A 51 7.41 3.78 -1.20
C SER A 51 7.45 2.68 -0.13
N PRO A 52 8.04 1.51 -0.42
CA PRO A 52 8.25 0.51 0.61
C PRO A 52 9.12 1.12 1.70
N ARG A 53 8.68 0.97 2.96
CA ARG A 53 9.53 1.29 4.11
C ARG A 53 10.84 0.53 3.94
N LYS A 54 11.96 1.24 4.10
CA LYS A 54 13.29 0.63 4.09
C LYS A 54 13.26 -0.52 5.10
N CYS A 55 13.44 -1.76 4.63
CA CYS A 55 13.65 -2.88 5.54
C CYS A 55 14.87 -2.51 6.38
N GLY A 56 14.71 -2.48 7.70
CA GLY A 56 15.73 -1.97 8.62
C GLY A 56 17.10 -2.53 8.24
N THR A 57 18.07 -1.63 8.07
CA THR A 57 19.48 -2.02 8.07
C THR A 57 19.71 -2.82 9.35
N LYS A 58 20.42 -3.95 9.25
CA LYS A 58 20.80 -4.73 10.44
C LYS A 58 21.40 -3.76 11.45
N LYS A 59 20.82 -3.65 12.64
CA LYS A 59 21.49 -2.91 13.73
C LYS A 59 22.84 -3.60 13.92
N LYS A 60 23.93 -2.85 13.76
CA LYS A 60 25.27 -3.35 14.07
C LYS A 60 25.24 -3.63 15.58
N SER A 61 25.21 -4.90 15.98
CA SER A 61 25.47 -5.24 17.39
C SER A 61 26.85 -4.68 17.72
N ILE A 62 26.88 -3.82 18.73
CA ILE A 62 28.11 -3.45 19.44
C ILE A 62 28.48 -4.61 20.34
#